data_AF-A0A7S2HLQ2-F1
#
_entry.id   AF-A0A7S2HLQ2-F1
#
_cell.length_a   1.000
_cell.length_b   1.000
_cell.length_c   1.000
_cell.angle_alpha   90.00
_cell.angle_beta   90.00
_cell.angle_gamma   90.00
#
_symmetry.space_group_name_H-M   'P 1'
#
loop_
_entity.id
_entity.type
_entity.pdbx_description
1 polymer ?
#
loop_
_entity_poly.entity_id
_entity_poly.type
_entity_poly.pdbx_seq_one_letter_code
_entity_poly.pdbx_strand_id
1 'polypeptide(L)'
;ALDAGRLRDAIDGLQARHPRTRAKFYEDRHRTYLLECDERIPLEIRDGRSADINLDLERALMRPIDTLRGPFCHFIYVRYVEEGTGLLIFAQSHGVGDGRACEIVMSQLLRLYNGEEVPFYKNVHSLWQILGAKVQPERLEAWHAIEECMPRRDDNSLVSTFVEPQHPAFEASFAGCCVELVRLGPEETSALIGLSRRNGVTLTGTLSAAAAYAILAELVARERVAEFVSLGMDMNMRGRTVGPEYDDECGNFVVDTHVHCPLQPHFFDTARLVSKVLRDVVANDCGFEATLADIGSLYSREAMLLLRQGGFERGGTQNG
;
A
#
# COMPACT_ATOMS: atom_id res chain seq x y z
N ALA A 1 12.90 -25.09 14.88
CA ALA A 1 13.67 -24.26 13.93
C ALA A 1 13.27 -24.61 12.50
N LEU A 2 13.14 -23.59 11.65
CA LEU A 2 12.75 -23.72 10.25
C LEU A 2 13.96 -24.22 9.43
N ASP A 3 13.72 -25.12 8.48
CA ASP A 3 14.76 -25.72 7.62
C ASP A 3 15.16 -24.74 6.52
N ALA A 4 16.40 -24.26 6.58
CA ALA A 4 16.93 -23.27 5.65
C ALA A 4 17.02 -23.77 4.21
N GLY A 5 17.29 -25.07 4.00
CA GLY A 5 17.35 -25.67 2.66
C GLY A 5 15.97 -25.73 2.03
N ARG A 6 14.98 -26.24 2.78
CA ARG A 6 13.58 -26.25 2.33
C ARG A 6 13.03 -24.85 2.10
N LEU A 7 13.42 -23.87 2.91
CA LEU A 7 13.05 -22.46 2.70
C LEU A 7 13.61 -21.94 1.38
N ARG A 8 14.89 -22.22 1.11
CA ARG A 8 15.53 -21.82 -0.14
C ARG A 8 14.83 -22.40 -1.35
N ASP A 9 14.53 -23.70 -1.32
CA ASP A 9 13.82 -24.40 -2.38
C ASP A 9 12.41 -23.84 -2.59
N ALA A 10 11.71 -23.52 -1.50
CA ALA A 10 10.38 -22.89 -1.56
C ALA A 10 10.42 -21.49 -2.18
N ILE A 11 11.43 -20.67 -1.84
CA ILE A 11 11.60 -19.33 -2.45
C ILE A 11 11.93 -19.46 -3.94
N ASP A 12 12.80 -20.39 -4.34
CA ASP A 12 13.11 -20.61 -5.76
C ASP A 12 11.88 -21.10 -6.53
N GLY A 13 11.08 -22.01 -5.94
CA GLY A 13 9.83 -22.48 -6.50
C GLY A 13 8.79 -21.35 -6.65
N LEU A 14 8.71 -20.45 -5.67
CA LEU A 14 7.86 -19.26 -5.72
C LEU A 14 8.32 -18.34 -6.86
N GLN A 15 9.62 -18.04 -6.91
CA GLN A 15 10.20 -17.17 -7.94
C GLN A 15 9.95 -17.72 -9.34
N ALA A 16 10.08 -19.03 -9.55
CA ALA A 16 9.82 -19.67 -10.84
C ALA A 16 8.35 -19.49 -11.29
N ARG A 17 7.41 -19.47 -10.35
CA ARG A 17 5.97 -19.41 -10.63
C ARG A 17 5.41 -18.00 -10.75
N HIS A 18 6.14 -16.98 -10.30
CA HIS A 18 5.72 -15.58 -10.33
C HIS A 18 6.70 -14.70 -11.12
N PRO A 19 6.45 -14.45 -12.42
CA PRO A 19 7.32 -13.61 -13.26
C PRO A 19 7.61 -12.22 -12.69
N ARG A 20 6.63 -11.60 -12.02
CA ARG A 20 6.78 -10.30 -11.37
C ARG A 20 7.86 -10.26 -10.28
N THR A 21 8.17 -11.39 -9.66
CA THR A 21 9.25 -11.46 -8.64
C THR A 21 10.64 -11.48 -9.27
N ARG A 22 10.75 -11.68 -10.58
CA ARG A 22 12.01 -11.64 -11.33
C ARG A 22 12.24 -10.29 -11.97
N ALA A 23 11.61 -9.22 -11.50
CA ALA A 23 11.69 -7.94 -12.19
C ALA A 23 12.97 -7.15 -11.89
N LYS A 24 13.48 -6.46 -12.91
CA LYS A 24 14.45 -5.37 -12.81
C LYS A 24 14.06 -4.18 -13.68
N PHE A 25 14.52 -2.98 -13.33
CA PHE A 25 14.39 -1.84 -14.21
C PHE A 25 15.48 -1.89 -15.29
N TYR A 26 15.07 -1.55 -16.49
CA TYR A 26 15.95 -1.24 -17.60
C TYR A 26 15.64 0.18 -18.04
N GLU A 27 16.64 1.04 -18.01
CA GLU A 27 16.49 2.43 -18.40
C GLU A 27 17.15 2.64 -19.77
N ASP A 28 16.37 3.16 -20.73
CA ASP A 28 16.90 3.78 -21.94
C ASP A 28 16.93 5.31 -21.78
N ARG A 29 17.44 6.05 -22.78
CA ARG A 29 17.56 7.52 -22.73
C ARG A 29 16.23 8.28 -22.54
N HIS A 30 15.09 7.62 -22.69
CA HIS A 30 13.77 8.23 -22.75
C HIS A 30 12.72 7.50 -21.90
N ARG A 31 12.95 6.25 -21.48
CA ARG A 31 11.96 5.37 -20.87
C ARG A 31 12.60 4.37 -19.90
N THR A 32 11.85 4.05 -18.85
CA THR A 32 12.13 2.93 -17.95
C THR A 32 11.20 1.77 -18.28
N TYR A 33 11.76 0.57 -18.40
CA TYR A 33 11.05 -0.67 -18.64
C TYR A 33 11.24 -1.61 -17.45
N LEU A 34 10.32 -2.56 -17.31
CA LEU A 34 10.47 -3.67 -16.39
C LEU A 34 10.84 -4.92 -17.20
N LEU A 35 12.02 -5.48 -16.94
CA LEU A 35 12.53 -6.71 -17.57
C LEU A 35 12.66 -7.83 -16.55
N GLU A 36 12.80 -9.07 -17.01
CA GLU A 36 13.16 -10.17 -16.13
C GLU A 36 14.68 -10.18 -15.83
N CYS A 37 15.05 -10.56 -14.61
CA CYS A 37 16.40 -10.83 -14.14
C CYS A 37 16.56 -12.33 -13.84
N ASP A 38 17.77 -12.84 -14.06
CA ASP A 38 18.11 -14.24 -13.77
C ASP A 38 18.60 -14.43 -12.31
N GLU A 39 18.69 -13.34 -11.54
CA GLU A 39 19.13 -13.35 -10.15
C GLU A 39 18.09 -14.02 -9.25
N ARG A 40 18.55 -14.86 -8.32
CA ARG A 40 17.69 -15.48 -7.30
C ARG A 40 17.20 -14.42 -6.32
N ILE A 41 15.96 -14.57 -5.82
CA ILE A 41 15.49 -13.76 -4.69
C ILE A 41 16.47 -13.93 -3.52
N PRO A 42 17.11 -12.87 -3.02
CA PRO A 42 18.06 -12.97 -1.91
C PRO A 42 17.38 -13.54 -0.66
N LEU A 43 18.07 -14.45 0.03
CA LEU A 43 17.69 -14.96 1.34
C LEU A 43 18.86 -14.70 2.29
N GLU A 44 18.65 -13.79 3.23
CA GLU A 44 19.56 -13.57 4.35
C GLU A 44 19.14 -14.44 5.54
N ILE A 45 20.08 -15.15 6.14
CA ILE A 45 19.85 -15.91 7.37
C ILE A 45 20.85 -15.42 8.42
N ARG A 46 20.34 -15.03 9.58
CA ARG A 46 21.16 -14.58 10.70
C ARG A 46 20.54 -14.97 12.03
N ASP A 47 21.35 -14.96 13.08
CA ASP A 47 20.87 -15.15 14.45
C ASP A 47 20.45 -13.81 15.06
N GLY A 48 19.48 -13.85 15.97
CA GLY A 48 18.98 -12.69 16.68
C GLY A 48 18.25 -13.09 17.95
N ARG A 49 17.61 -12.12 18.60
CA ARG A 49 16.81 -12.33 19.82
C ARG A 49 15.38 -11.90 19.57
N SER A 50 14.42 -12.66 20.11
CA SER A 50 12.99 -12.35 19.99
C SER A 50 12.64 -10.94 20.50
N ALA A 51 13.35 -10.45 21.51
CA ALA A 51 13.21 -9.11 22.06
C ALA A 51 13.54 -7.98 21.05
N ASP A 52 14.32 -8.26 20.01
CA ASP A 52 14.76 -7.27 19.02
C ASP A 52 13.86 -7.25 17.75
N ILE A 53 12.69 -7.92 17.78
CA ILE A 53 11.79 -8.08 16.62
C ILE A 53 11.46 -6.77 15.91
N ASN A 54 11.16 -5.70 16.65
CA ASN A 54 10.82 -4.40 16.06
C ASN A 54 12.02 -3.74 15.37
N LEU A 55 13.22 -3.90 15.94
CA LEU A 55 14.46 -3.40 15.35
C LEU A 55 14.82 -4.19 14.08
N ASP A 56 14.57 -5.51 14.08
CA ASP A 56 14.76 -6.36 12.92
C ASP A 56 13.82 -5.97 11.76
N LEU A 57 12.55 -5.66 12.07
CA LEU A 57 11.58 -5.16 11.10
C LEU A 57 11.97 -3.78 10.55
N GLU A 58 12.36 -2.85 11.42
CA GLU A 58 12.81 -1.51 11.02
C GLU A 58 14.02 -1.58 10.08
N ARG A 59 15.02 -2.41 10.41
CA ARG A 59 16.18 -2.64 9.54
C ARG A 59 15.81 -3.21 8.18
N ALA A 60 14.85 -4.14 8.15
CA ALA A 60 14.37 -4.71 6.90
C ALA A 60 13.64 -3.67 6.03
N LEU A 61 12.80 -2.82 6.65
CA LEU A 61 12.08 -1.74 5.96
C LEU A 61 13.03 -0.67 5.40
N MET A 62 14.08 -0.34 6.14
CA MET A 62 15.05 0.69 5.74
C MET A 62 16.09 0.20 4.74
N ARG A 63 16.13 -1.11 4.43
CA ARG A 63 17.08 -1.69 3.49
C ARG A 63 16.71 -1.32 2.06
N PRO A 64 17.56 -0.60 1.31
CA PRO A 64 17.30 -0.30 -0.08
C PRO A 64 17.26 -1.56 -0.94
N ILE A 65 16.42 -1.54 -1.98
CA ILE A 65 16.36 -2.57 -3.00
C ILE A 65 17.07 -2.02 -4.25
N ASP A 66 18.09 -2.73 -4.73
CA ASP A 66 18.77 -2.38 -5.99
C ASP A 66 17.84 -2.72 -7.16
N THR A 67 17.17 -1.69 -7.68
CA THR A 67 16.19 -1.84 -8.75
C THR A 67 16.82 -2.00 -10.14
N LEU A 68 18.13 -1.80 -10.30
CA LEU A 68 18.81 -2.00 -11.58
C LEU A 68 19.28 -3.45 -11.75
N ARG A 69 19.65 -4.10 -10.64
CA ARG A 69 19.99 -5.53 -10.62
C ARG A 69 18.75 -6.41 -10.50
N GLY A 70 17.84 -6.04 -9.59
CA GLY A 70 16.75 -6.91 -9.17
C GLY A 70 17.25 -8.18 -8.43
N PRO A 71 16.33 -9.07 -8.03
CA PRO A 71 14.88 -8.89 -8.03
C PRO A 71 14.41 -7.85 -7.00
N PHE A 72 13.19 -7.34 -7.17
CA PHE A 72 12.66 -6.24 -6.33
C PHE A 72 12.09 -6.70 -4.99
N CYS A 73 12.59 -7.82 -4.50
CA CYS A 73 12.18 -8.39 -3.24
C CYS A 73 13.29 -9.24 -2.65
N HIS A 74 13.22 -9.46 -1.35
CA HIS A 74 14.17 -10.29 -0.62
C HIS A 74 13.51 -10.89 0.62
N PHE A 75 14.13 -11.96 1.13
CA PHE A 75 13.75 -12.59 2.39
C PHE A 75 14.86 -12.42 3.43
N ILE A 76 14.43 -12.25 4.68
CA ILE A 76 15.31 -12.28 5.85
C ILE A 76 14.73 -13.30 6.83
N TYR A 77 15.52 -14.29 7.24
CA TYR A 77 15.19 -15.21 8.31
C TYR A 77 16.09 -14.95 9.52
N VAL A 78 15.51 -14.39 10.58
CA VAL A 78 16.17 -14.21 11.87
C VAL A 78 15.86 -15.40 12.76
N ARG A 79 16.88 -16.16 13.15
CA ARG A 79 16.75 -17.33 14.02
C ARG A 79 16.84 -16.91 15.48
N TYR A 80 15.84 -17.31 16.27
CA TYR A 80 15.82 -17.16 17.72
C TYR A 80 16.23 -18.51 18.31
N VAL A 81 17.55 -18.72 18.40
CA VAL A 81 18.17 -20.03 18.65
C VAL A 81 17.77 -20.58 20.02
N GLU A 82 17.72 -19.73 21.04
CA GLU A 82 17.38 -20.13 22.42
C GLU A 82 15.92 -20.59 22.53
N GLU A 83 15.02 -19.93 21.81
CA GLU A 83 13.57 -20.19 21.81
C GLU A 83 13.16 -21.26 20.80
N GLY A 84 14.06 -21.67 19.90
CA GLY A 84 13.77 -22.62 18.82
C GLY A 84 12.81 -22.10 17.74
N THR A 85 12.59 -20.78 17.70
CA THR A 85 11.68 -20.07 16.79
C THR A 85 12.44 -19.10 15.86
N GLY A 86 11.75 -18.18 15.20
CA GLY A 86 12.38 -17.13 14.41
C GLY A 86 11.37 -16.23 13.72
N LEU A 87 11.88 -15.17 13.09
CA LEU A 87 11.14 -14.20 12.31
C LEU A 87 11.51 -14.35 10.84
N LEU A 88 10.51 -14.60 9.99
CA LEU A 88 10.65 -14.57 8.54
C LEU A 88 10.04 -13.26 8.02
N ILE A 89 10.85 -12.47 7.33
CA ILE A 89 10.46 -11.20 6.72
C ILE A 89 10.51 -11.37 5.20
N PHE A 90 9.43 -10.99 4.53
CA PHE A 90 9.39 -10.77 3.09
C PHE A 90 9.29 -9.26 2.85
N ALA A 91 10.28 -8.71 2.16
CA ALA A 91 10.29 -7.31 1.76
C ALA A 91 10.22 -7.21 0.24
N GLN A 92 9.36 -6.34 -0.26
CA GLN A 92 9.19 -6.09 -1.70
C GLN A 92 9.01 -4.60 -1.99
N SER A 93 9.39 -4.19 -3.20
CA SER A 93 9.03 -2.88 -3.74
C SER A 93 7.60 -2.89 -4.30
N HIS A 94 6.89 -1.75 -4.14
CA HIS A 94 5.61 -1.50 -4.83
C HIS A 94 5.71 -1.59 -6.36
N GLY A 95 6.91 -1.52 -6.92
CA GLY A 95 7.16 -1.74 -8.34
C GLY A 95 6.78 -3.15 -8.83
N VAL A 96 6.71 -4.14 -7.93
CA VAL A 96 6.41 -5.55 -8.28
C VAL A 96 5.19 -6.14 -7.60
N GLY A 97 4.74 -5.59 -6.47
CA GLY A 97 3.60 -6.12 -5.72
C GLY A 97 2.91 -5.11 -4.82
N ASP A 98 1.68 -5.42 -4.42
CA ASP A 98 0.90 -4.68 -3.42
C ASP A 98 0.73 -5.51 -2.13
N GLY A 99 -0.06 -5.00 -1.17
CA GLY A 99 -0.33 -5.70 0.09
C GLY A 99 -0.94 -7.09 -0.11
N ARG A 100 -1.82 -7.26 -1.10
CA ARG A 100 -2.40 -8.57 -1.44
C ARG A 100 -1.35 -9.52 -2.03
N ALA A 101 -0.39 -9.01 -2.82
CA ALA A 101 0.74 -9.79 -3.29
C ALA A 101 1.61 -10.31 -2.14
N CYS A 102 1.81 -9.55 -1.05
CA CYS A 102 2.50 -10.05 0.14
C CYS A 102 1.80 -11.29 0.74
N GLU A 103 0.47 -11.27 0.85
CA GLU A 103 -0.31 -12.40 1.37
C GLU A 103 -0.20 -13.63 0.47
N ILE A 104 -0.32 -13.42 -0.85
CA ILE A 104 -0.18 -14.48 -1.86
C ILE A 104 1.21 -15.12 -1.78
N VAL A 105 2.27 -14.31 -1.76
CA VAL A 105 3.66 -14.77 -1.62
C VAL A 105 3.81 -15.61 -0.37
N MET A 106 3.35 -15.13 0.78
CA MET A 106 3.52 -15.84 2.04
C MET A 106 2.72 -17.15 2.07
N SER A 107 1.46 -17.12 1.61
CA SER A 107 0.61 -18.33 1.52
C SER A 107 1.24 -19.40 0.62
N GLN A 108 1.69 -19.01 -0.58
CA GLN A 108 2.29 -19.94 -1.53
C GLN A 108 3.67 -20.42 -1.09
N LEU A 109 4.47 -19.58 -0.42
CA LEU A 109 5.73 -19.98 0.17
C LEU A 109 5.53 -21.10 1.21
N LEU A 110 4.52 -20.97 2.09
CA LEU A 110 4.21 -22.00 3.09
C LEU A 110 3.80 -23.33 2.44
N ARG A 111 2.99 -23.28 1.38
CA ARG A 111 2.60 -24.47 0.60
C ARG A 111 3.81 -25.14 -0.06
N LEU A 112 4.63 -24.37 -0.76
CA LEU A 112 5.86 -24.87 -1.39
C LEU A 112 6.84 -25.45 -0.37
N TYR A 113 6.98 -24.81 0.78
CA TYR A 113 7.79 -25.31 1.88
C TYR A 113 7.30 -26.67 2.37
N ASN A 114 5.99 -26.92 2.37
CA ASN A 114 5.37 -28.21 2.69
C ASN A 114 5.43 -29.24 1.54
N GLY A 115 6.03 -28.89 0.40
CA GLY A 115 6.10 -29.77 -0.78
C GLY A 115 4.80 -29.80 -1.60
N GLU A 116 3.89 -28.85 -1.36
CA GLU A 116 2.67 -28.72 -2.14
C GLU A 116 2.92 -27.92 -3.42
N GLU A 117 2.17 -28.23 -4.48
CA GLU A 117 2.18 -27.44 -5.70
C GLU A 117 1.39 -26.14 -5.52
N VAL A 118 1.83 -25.08 -6.20
CA VAL A 118 1.10 -23.81 -6.32
C VAL A 118 0.95 -23.45 -7.81
N PRO A 119 -0.04 -22.62 -8.22
CA PRO A 119 -0.26 -22.32 -9.63
C PRO A 119 0.93 -21.62 -10.30
N PHE A 120 0.97 -21.63 -11.64
CA PHE A 120 1.95 -20.87 -12.43
C PHE A 120 1.28 -19.65 -13.05
N TYR A 121 1.96 -18.50 -12.96
CA TYR A 121 1.45 -17.21 -13.41
C TYR A 121 2.27 -16.67 -14.58
N LYS A 122 1.65 -15.81 -15.40
CA LYS A 122 2.25 -15.31 -16.66
C LYS A 122 2.26 -13.79 -16.75
N ASN A 123 1.51 -13.09 -15.91
CA ASN A 123 1.41 -11.65 -16.03
C ASN A 123 2.74 -10.98 -15.66
N VAL A 124 3.14 -10.06 -16.51
CA VAL A 124 4.25 -9.13 -16.28
C VAL A 124 3.76 -7.69 -16.20
N HIS A 125 2.47 -7.45 -16.40
CA HIS A 125 1.86 -6.14 -16.49
C HIS A 125 1.38 -5.62 -15.13
N SER A 126 1.53 -4.31 -14.91
CA SER A 126 0.82 -3.62 -13.82
C SER A 126 -0.63 -3.33 -14.21
N LEU A 127 -1.45 -2.98 -13.22
CA LEU A 127 -2.83 -2.54 -13.44
C LEU A 127 -2.97 -1.49 -14.54
N TRP A 128 -2.08 -0.48 -14.55
CA TRP A 128 -2.09 0.61 -15.51
C TRP A 128 -1.89 0.13 -16.96
N GLN A 129 -1.09 -0.92 -17.15
CA GLN A 129 -0.86 -1.53 -18.45
C GLN A 129 -2.05 -2.41 -18.89
N ILE A 130 -2.76 -3.02 -17.94
CA ILE A 130 -3.95 -3.83 -18.21
C ILE A 130 -5.14 -2.94 -18.58
N LEU A 131 -5.43 -1.92 -17.79
CA LEU A 131 -6.59 -1.02 -17.99
C LEU A 131 -6.34 0.10 -19.00
N GLY A 132 -5.07 0.46 -19.24
CA GLY A 132 -4.69 1.39 -20.30
C GLY A 132 -4.98 2.88 -20.06
N ALA A 133 -5.00 3.35 -18.81
CA ALA A 133 -5.23 4.75 -18.43
C ALA A 133 -6.47 5.42 -19.06
N LYS A 134 -7.48 4.62 -19.43
CA LYS A 134 -8.73 5.11 -20.01
C LYS A 134 -9.81 5.14 -18.93
N VAL A 135 -10.32 6.34 -18.67
CA VAL A 135 -11.49 6.57 -17.81
C VAL A 135 -12.74 6.09 -18.55
N GLN A 136 -13.60 5.32 -17.87
CA GLN A 136 -14.94 5.04 -18.36
C GLN A 136 -15.90 6.15 -17.90
N PRO A 137 -16.57 6.88 -18.80
CA PRO A 137 -17.46 7.98 -18.43
C PRO A 137 -18.53 7.59 -17.40
N GLU A 138 -19.15 6.43 -17.54
CA GLU A 138 -20.22 5.96 -16.65
C GLU A 138 -19.71 5.69 -15.23
N ARG A 139 -18.47 5.20 -15.10
CA ARG A 139 -17.83 4.97 -13.80
C ARG A 139 -17.37 6.26 -13.16
N LEU A 140 -16.94 7.23 -13.96
CA LEU A 140 -16.60 8.57 -13.48
C LEU A 140 -17.85 9.30 -12.96
N GLU A 141 -18.98 9.21 -13.69
CA GLU A 141 -20.26 9.74 -13.22
C GLU A 141 -20.70 9.07 -11.91
N ALA A 142 -20.55 7.75 -11.80
CA ALA A 142 -20.81 7.03 -10.56
C ALA A 142 -19.90 7.50 -9.40
N TRP A 143 -18.60 7.73 -9.67
CA TRP A 143 -17.68 8.29 -8.69
C TRP A 143 -18.14 9.68 -8.23
N HIS A 144 -18.48 10.59 -9.14
CA HIS A 144 -18.94 11.94 -8.77
C HIS A 144 -20.21 11.91 -7.91
N ALA A 145 -21.15 11.01 -8.19
CA ALA A 145 -22.33 10.82 -7.34
C ALA A 145 -21.98 10.33 -5.92
N ILE A 146 -20.92 9.54 -5.77
CA ILE A 146 -20.40 9.09 -4.47
C ILE A 146 -19.68 10.23 -3.76
N GLU A 147 -18.85 10.99 -4.49
CA GLU A 147 -18.09 12.14 -4.00
C GLU A 147 -19.01 13.21 -3.40
N GLU A 148 -20.19 13.43 -3.99
CA GLU A 148 -21.23 14.31 -3.45
C GLU A 148 -21.76 13.92 -2.06
N CYS A 149 -21.59 12.66 -1.65
CA CYS A 149 -21.96 12.22 -0.30
C CYS A 149 -20.95 12.67 0.77
N MET A 150 -19.81 13.23 0.37
CA MET A 150 -18.71 13.62 1.25
C MET A 150 -18.49 15.14 1.18
N PRO A 151 -17.91 15.75 2.23
CA PRO A 151 -17.41 17.12 2.14
C PRO A 151 -16.43 17.24 0.97
N ARG A 152 -16.59 18.26 0.13
CA ARG A 152 -15.63 18.49 -0.97
C ARG A 152 -14.39 19.18 -0.44
N ARG A 153 -13.23 18.78 -0.97
CA ARG A 153 -12.02 19.59 -0.85
C ARG A 153 -12.09 20.65 -1.95
N ASP A 154 -12.07 21.92 -1.57
CA ASP A 154 -11.96 23.04 -2.49
C ASP A 154 -10.61 23.75 -2.33
N ASP A 155 -10.31 24.70 -3.20
CA ASP A 155 -9.06 25.48 -3.17
C ASP A 155 -8.91 26.31 -1.88
N ASN A 156 -10.01 26.54 -1.14
CA ASN A 156 -10.02 27.29 0.11
C ASN A 156 -9.93 26.39 1.35
N SER A 157 -9.94 25.07 1.17
CA SER A 157 -9.92 24.11 2.26
C SER A 157 -8.59 24.22 3.01
N LEU A 158 -8.67 24.49 4.31
CA LEU A 158 -7.49 24.55 5.16
C LEU A 158 -6.86 23.16 5.26
N VAL A 159 -5.71 22.99 4.61
CA VAL A 159 -4.89 21.79 4.78
C VAL A 159 -4.11 21.92 6.08
N SER A 160 -4.68 21.38 7.14
CA SER A 160 -4.01 21.24 8.44
C SER A 160 -3.58 19.80 8.64
N THR A 161 -2.37 19.62 9.15
CA THR A 161 -1.86 18.34 9.62
C THR A 161 -1.22 18.56 10.99
N PHE A 162 -1.12 17.50 11.80
CA PHE A 162 -0.39 17.54 13.07
C PHE A 162 1.12 17.44 12.87
N VAL A 163 1.55 16.90 11.72
CA VAL A 163 2.90 17.10 11.20
C VAL A 163 2.97 18.57 10.84
N GLU A 164 3.98 19.30 11.30
CA GLU A 164 4.18 20.66 10.79
C GLU A 164 4.60 20.58 9.33
N PRO A 165 3.97 21.35 8.43
CA PRO A 165 4.78 21.94 7.37
C PRO A 165 4.47 23.46 7.37
N GLN A 166 5.39 24.38 7.09
CA GLN A 166 6.25 24.47 5.91
C GLN A 166 7.36 25.50 6.20
N HIS A 167 8.52 25.09 6.71
CA HIS A 167 9.70 25.94 6.58
C HIS A 167 10.02 26.07 5.08
N PRO A 168 10.45 27.23 4.54
CA PRO A 168 10.77 27.37 3.11
C PRO A 168 11.84 26.38 2.60
N ALA A 169 12.59 25.78 3.52
CA ALA A 169 13.60 24.75 3.25
C ALA A 169 13.12 23.32 3.55
N PHE A 170 11.82 23.10 3.74
CA PHE A 170 11.29 21.74 3.91
C PHE A 170 11.45 20.97 2.60
N GLU A 171 12.30 19.95 2.63
CA GLU A 171 12.40 18.95 1.59
C GLU A 171 11.61 17.72 2.03
N ALA A 172 10.78 17.18 1.14
CA ALA A 172 10.04 15.96 1.43
C ALA A 172 11.01 14.81 1.72
N SER A 173 10.95 14.27 2.93
CA SER A 173 11.71 13.10 3.34
C SER A 173 10.77 11.92 3.51
N PHE A 174 11.19 10.77 3.02
CA PHE A 174 10.50 9.49 3.20
C PHE A 174 11.15 8.63 4.30
N ALA A 175 12.12 9.20 5.03
CA ALA A 175 12.64 8.55 6.23
C ALA A 175 11.55 8.56 7.31
N GLY A 176 11.11 7.38 7.70
CA GLY A 176 10.09 7.18 8.73
C GLY A 176 10.46 6.03 9.64
N CYS A 177 9.73 5.91 10.75
CA CYS A 177 9.80 4.76 11.63
C CYS A 177 8.41 4.11 11.71
N CYS A 178 8.38 2.82 12.06
CA CYS A 178 7.14 2.12 12.36
C CYS A 178 6.85 2.27 13.86
N VAL A 179 5.70 2.85 14.20
CA VAL A 179 5.23 2.93 15.58
C VAL A 179 3.93 2.15 15.70
N GLU A 180 3.93 1.15 16.58
CA GLU A 180 2.68 0.50 16.97
C GLU A 180 1.92 1.40 17.94
N LEU A 181 0.81 1.99 17.48
CA LEU A 181 -0.02 2.87 18.30
C LEU A 181 -0.98 2.08 19.20
N VAL A 182 -1.59 1.02 18.66
CA VAL A 182 -2.60 0.20 19.34
C VAL A 182 -2.46 -1.25 18.89
N ARG A 183 -2.51 -2.17 19.85
CA ARG A 183 -2.61 -3.62 19.61
C ARG A 183 -3.87 -4.15 20.29
N LEU A 184 -4.81 -4.67 19.50
CA LEU A 184 -6.04 -5.26 20.01
C LEU A 184 -5.85 -6.77 20.20
N GLY A 185 -6.24 -7.27 21.37
CA GLY A 185 -6.32 -8.70 21.64
C GLY A 185 -7.49 -9.39 20.91
N PRO A 186 -7.58 -10.73 20.94
CA PRO A 186 -8.65 -11.47 20.27
C PRO A 186 -10.06 -11.10 20.76
N GLU A 187 -10.22 -10.89 22.08
CA GLU A 187 -11.50 -10.51 22.68
C GLU A 187 -11.93 -9.10 22.25
N GLU A 188 -11.02 -8.14 22.31
CA GLU A 188 -11.25 -6.75 21.88
C GLU A 188 -11.57 -6.68 20.38
N THR A 189 -10.84 -7.45 19.57
CA THR A 189 -11.08 -7.57 18.13
C THR A 189 -12.48 -8.11 17.85
N SER A 190 -12.87 -9.20 18.53
CA SER A 190 -14.20 -9.79 18.40
C SER A 190 -15.30 -8.83 18.85
N ALA A 191 -15.08 -8.13 19.96
CA ALA A 191 -16.00 -7.12 20.47
C ALA A 191 -16.18 -5.95 19.49
N LEU A 192 -15.10 -5.46 18.88
CA LEU A 192 -15.11 -4.38 17.91
C LEU A 192 -15.82 -4.78 16.59
N ILE A 193 -15.58 -6.01 16.11
CA ILE A 193 -16.31 -6.58 14.96
C ILE A 193 -17.81 -6.67 15.29
N GLY A 194 -18.15 -7.19 16.48
CA GLY A 194 -19.54 -7.29 16.95
C GLY A 194 -20.21 -5.92 17.07
N LEU A 195 -19.50 -4.92 17.58
CA LEU A 195 -19.99 -3.54 17.70
C LEU A 195 -20.23 -2.91 16.33
N SER A 196 -19.31 -3.11 15.37
CA SER A 196 -19.45 -2.62 14.01
C SER A 196 -20.70 -3.21 13.34
N ARG A 197 -20.89 -4.54 13.45
CA ARG A 197 -22.06 -5.24 12.91
C ARG A 197 -23.38 -4.74 13.50
N ARG A 198 -23.47 -4.56 14.83
CA ARG A 198 -24.69 -4.04 15.48
C ARG A 198 -25.09 -2.64 15.01
N ASN A 199 -24.12 -1.85 14.55
CA ASN A 199 -24.35 -0.49 14.05
C ASN A 199 -24.50 -0.41 12.53
N GLY A 200 -24.46 -1.54 11.82
CA GLY A 200 -24.62 -1.61 10.36
C GLY A 200 -23.40 -1.10 9.57
N VAL A 201 -22.21 -1.07 10.19
CA VAL A 201 -20.98 -0.55 9.58
C VAL A 201 -19.92 -1.64 9.41
N THR A 202 -18.93 -1.39 8.55
CA THR A 202 -17.76 -2.27 8.41
C THR A 202 -16.75 -1.99 9.53
N LEU A 203 -15.86 -2.95 9.78
CA LEU A 203 -14.73 -2.73 10.71
C LEU A 203 -13.86 -1.56 10.22
N THR A 204 -13.60 -1.49 8.90
CA THR A 204 -12.88 -0.38 8.26
C THR A 204 -13.56 0.95 8.56
N GLY A 205 -14.88 1.07 8.36
CA GLY A 205 -15.60 2.31 8.65
C GLY A 205 -15.49 2.74 10.12
N THR A 206 -15.57 1.79 11.05
CA THR A 206 -15.35 2.05 12.49
C THR A 206 -13.93 2.54 12.77
N LEU A 207 -12.90 1.88 12.21
CA LEU A 207 -11.50 2.25 12.43
C LEU A 207 -11.14 3.58 11.76
N SER A 208 -11.65 3.86 10.56
CA SER A 208 -11.47 5.14 9.88
C SER A 208 -12.11 6.29 10.65
N ALA A 209 -13.31 6.10 11.19
CA ALA A 209 -13.95 7.09 12.06
C ALA A 209 -13.15 7.33 13.35
N ALA A 210 -12.66 6.26 13.98
CA ALA A 210 -11.81 6.37 15.17
C ALA A 210 -10.51 7.12 14.88
N ALA A 211 -9.83 6.80 13.77
CA ALA A 211 -8.62 7.48 13.34
C ALA A 211 -8.89 8.97 13.04
N ALA A 212 -9.96 9.28 12.30
CA ALA A 212 -10.35 10.65 12.01
C ALA A 212 -10.62 11.46 13.28
N TYR A 213 -11.36 10.88 14.24
CA TYR A 213 -11.68 11.56 15.51
C TYR A 213 -10.43 11.77 16.37
N ALA A 214 -9.50 10.79 16.41
CA ALA A 214 -8.22 10.94 17.09
C ALA A 214 -7.37 12.06 16.47
N ILE A 215 -7.30 12.12 15.14
CA ILE A 215 -6.58 13.18 14.40
C ILE A 215 -7.22 14.55 14.69
N LEU A 216 -8.55 14.67 14.61
CA LEU A 216 -9.25 15.92 14.90
C LEU A 216 -9.05 16.37 16.35
N ALA A 217 -9.10 15.45 17.31
CA ALA A 217 -8.82 15.76 18.71
C ALA A 217 -7.41 16.31 18.90
N GLU A 218 -6.41 15.72 18.25
CA GLU A 218 -5.03 16.20 18.28
C GLU A 218 -4.87 17.57 17.61
N LEU A 219 -5.57 17.82 16.50
CA LEU A 219 -5.57 19.15 15.86
C LEU A 219 -6.16 20.21 16.78
N VAL A 220 -7.29 19.93 17.43
CA VAL A 220 -7.93 20.84 18.40
C VAL A 220 -7.00 21.12 19.57
N ALA A 221 -6.32 20.10 20.11
CA ALA A 221 -5.35 20.25 21.19
C ALA A 221 -4.16 21.15 20.80
N ARG A 222 -3.89 21.29 19.49
CA ARG A 222 -2.86 22.18 18.92
C ARG A 222 -3.42 23.51 18.43
N GLU A 223 -4.65 23.87 18.78
CA GLU A 223 -5.34 25.09 18.34
C GLU A 223 -5.47 25.18 16.80
N ARG A 224 -5.56 24.02 16.14
CA ARG A 224 -5.77 23.89 14.69
C ARG A 224 -7.19 23.43 14.41
N VAL A 225 -7.72 23.81 13.26
CA VAL A 225 -9.06 23.42 12.80
C VAL A 225 -8.99 22.69 11.47
N ALA A 226 -9.85 21.70 11.30
CA ALA A 226 -10.09 21.01 10.05
C ALA A 226 -11.57 20.61 10.00
N GLU A 227 -12.21 20.78 8.85
CA GLU A 227 -13.62 20.44 8.66
C GLU A 227 -13.83 18.92 8.54
N PHE A 228 -12.83 18.22 8.01
CA PHE A 228 -12.82 16.77 7.87
C PHE A 228 -11.37 16.26 7.82
N VAL A 229 -11.22 14.95 8.00
CA VAL A 229 -9.95 14.24 7.76
C VAL A 229 -10.07 13.47 6.46
N SER A 230 -9.16 13.71 5.51
CA SER A 230 -9.04 12.89 4.31
C SER A 230 -8.17 11.68 4.60
N LEU A 231 -8.69 10.48 4.34
CA LEU A 231 -7.98 9.21 4.51
C LEU A 231 -7.92 8.49 3.16
N GLY A 232 -6.71 8.19 2.68
CA GLY A 232 -6.50 7.32 1.52
C GLY A 232 -6.89 5.88 1.84
N MET A 233 -7.53 5.22 0.88
CA MET A 233 -8.07 3.88 0.99
C MET A 233 -7.60 3.05 -0.20
N ASP A 234 -6.70 2.13 0.08
CA ASP A 234 -6.19 1.15 -0.87
C ASP A 234 -7.28 0.13 -1.25
N MET A 235 -7.59 0.07 -2.54
CA MET A 235 -8.61 -0.78 -3.13
C MET A 235 -7.96 -1.84 -4.03
N ASN A 236 -8.28 -3.11 -3.79
CA ASN A 236 -7.83 -4.21 -4.64
C ASN A 236 -8.68 -4.31 -5.90
N MET A 237 -8.05 -4.18 -7.07
CA MET A 237 -8.71 -4.24 -8.37
C MET A 237 -8.71 -5.64 -9.00
N ARG A 238 -8.11 -6.64 -8.34
CA ARG A 238 -8.20 -8.04 -8.79
C ARG A 238 -9.64 -8.56 -8.81
N GLY A 239 -9.84 -9.66 -9.52
CA GLY A 239 -11.11 -10.38 -9.53
C GLY A 239 -12.13 -9.66 -10.40
N ARG A 240 -12.91 -8.77 -9.80
CA ARG A 240 -14.04 -8.18 -10.52
C ARG A 240 -13.64 -7.16 -11.57
N THR A 241 -12.61 -6.34 -11.32
CA THR A 241 -12.24 -5.27 -12.26
C THR A 241 -11.36 -5.77 -13.39
N VAL A 242 -10.25 -6.45 -13.08
CA VAL A 242 -9.33 -6.97 -14.12
C VAL A 242 -9.58 -8.42 -14.52
N GLY A 243 -10.28 -9.22 -13.70
CA GLY A 243 -10.55 -10.63 -13.98
C GLY A 243 -10.14 -11.59 -12.85
N PRO A 244 -10.82 -12.73 -12.67
CA PRO A 244 -10.52 -13.73 -11.63
C PRO A 244 -9.16 -14.42 -11.82
N GLU A 245 -8.60 -14.42 -13.03
CA GLU A 245 -7.27 -14.94 -13.32
C GLU A 245 -6.15 -14.21 -12.56
N TYR A 246 -6.42 -13.00 -12.08
CA TYR A 246 -5.48 -12.17 -11.32
C TYR A 246 -5.60 -12.33 -9.79
N ASP A 247 -6.61 -13.04 -9.27
CA ASP A 247 -6.95 -13.09 -7.82
C ASP A 247 -5.79 -13.58 -6.93
N ASP A 248 -5.02 -14.53 -7.43
CA ASP A 248 -3.88 -15.15 -6.74
C ASP A 248 -2.53 -14.80 -7.41
N GLU A 249 -2.52 -13.78 -8.28
CA GLU A 249 -1.32 -13.36 -8.99
C GLU A 249 -0.54 -12.26 -8.24
N CYS A 250 0.78 -12.41 -8.18
CA CYS A 250 1.67 -11.37 -7.68
C CYS A 250 1.70 -10.20 -8.68
N GLY A 251 1.53 -9.00 -8.18
CA GLY A 251 1.53 -7.79 -8.99
C GLY A 251 1.00 -6.61 -8.20
N ASN A 252 1.05 -5.43 -8.82
CA ASN A 252 0.47 -4.22 -8.26
C ASN A 252 -0.86 -3.94 -8.97
N PHE A 253 -1.95 -4.19 -8.24
CA PHE A 253 -3.35 -4.01 -8.63
C PHE A 253 -4.11 -3.15 -7.63
N VAL A 254 -3.39 -2.37 -6.82
CA VAL A 254 -4.02 -1.43 -5.89
C VAL A 254 -4.27 -0.10 -6.58
N VAL A 255 -5.40 0.51 -6.24
CA VAL A 255 -5.70 1.91 -6.54
C VAL A 255 -6.07 2.59 -5.22
N ASP A 256 -5.81 3.88 -5.10
CA ASP A 256 -6.09 4.64 -3.88
C ASP A 256 -7.29 5.56 -4.09
N THR A 257 -8.26 5.49 -3.19
CA THR A 257 -9.43 6.37 -3.17
C THR A 257 -9.47 7.13 -1.86
N HIS A 258 -9.71 8.44 -1.91
CA HIS A 258 -9.82 9.22 -0.69
C HIS A 258 -11.25 9.21 -0.13
N VAL A 259 -11.36 9.04 1.18
CA VAL A 259 -12.62 9.19 1.92
C VAL A 259 -12.51 10.36 2.89
N HIS A 260 -13.41 11.33 2.76
CA HIS A 260 -13.45 12.49 3.64
C HIS A 260 -14.35 12.20 4.85
N CYS A 261 -13.73 12.23 6.03
CA CYS A 261 -14.34 11.87 7.30
C CYS A 261 -14.65 13.15 8.11
N PRO A 262 -15.86 13.72 8.01
CA PRO A 262 -16.28 14.85 8.83
C PRO A 262 -16.55 14.43 10.27
N LEU A 263 -16.47 15.40 11.19
CA LEU A 263 -17.01 15.24 12.53
C LEU A 263 -18.54 15.20 12.48
N GLN A 264 -19.13 14.14 13.02
CA GLN A 264 -20.58 13.98 13.11
C GLN A 264 -21.05 14.00 14.57
N PRO A 265 -22.34 14.34 14.85
CA PRO A 265 -22.89 14.34 16.21
C PRO A 265 -22.75 12.99 16.92
N HIS A 266 -22.83 11.89 16.17
CA HIS A 266 -22.60 10.55 16.67
C HIS A 266 -21.47 9.87 15.91
N PHE A 267 -20.57 9.21 16.65
CA PHE A 267 -19.43 8.48 16.10
C PHE A 267 -19.78 7.53 14.95
N PHE A 268 -20.88 6.77 15.10
CA PHE A 268 -21.28 5.79 14.08
C PHE A 268 -21.84 6.43 12.81
N ASP A 269 -22.17 7.71 12.79
CA ASP A 269 -22.61 8.38 11.56
C ASP A 269 -21.43 8.60 10.60
N THR A 270 -20.25 8.98 11.11
CA THR A 270 -19.01 9.02 10.32
C THR A 270 -18.64 7.61 9.84
N ALA A 271 -18.73 6.60 10.71
CA ALA A 271 -18.45 5.20 10.31
C ALA A 271 -19.41 4.68 9.23
N ARG A 272 -20.70 5.07 9.28
CA ARG A 272 -21.70 4.75 8.26
C ARG A 272 -21.39 5.43 6.94
N LEU A 273 -21.00 6.70 6.95
CA LEU A 273 -20.58 7.41 5.74
C LEU A 273 -19.41 6.70 5.07
N VAL A 274 -18.32 6.42 5.80
CA VAL A 274 -17.16 5.69 5.26
C VAL A 274 -17.57 4.32 4.72
N SER A 275 -18.37 3.57 5.48
CA SER A 275 -18.85 2.25 5.06
C SER A 275 -19.72 2.31 3.80
N LYS A 276 -20.51 3.38 3.62
CA LYS A 276 -21.33 3.60 2.44
C LYS A 276 -20.45 3.93 1.24
N VAL A 277 -19.55 4.90 1.37
CA VAL A 277 -18.65 5.33 0.29
C VAL A 277 -17.85 4.15 -0.26
N LEU A 278 -17.17 3.41 0.61
CA LEU A 278 -16.38 2.25 0.17
C LEU A 278 -17.24 1.17 -0.48
N ARG A 279 -18.44 0.92 0.05
CA ARG A 279 -19.38 -0.05 -0.54
C ARG A 279 -19.85 0.40 -1.91
N ASP A 280 -20.09 1.69 -2.11
CA ASP A 280 -20.59 2.22 -3.37
C ASP A 280 -19.46 2.27 -4.42
N VAL A 281 -18.23 2.60 -4.03
CA VAL A 281 -17.05 2.52 -4.90
C VAL A 281 -16.87 1.08 -5.39
N VAL A 282 -16.96 0.12 -4.46
CA VAL A 282 -16.99 -1.29 -4.82
C VAL A 282 -18.21 -1.55 -5.69
N ALA A 283 -19.45 -1.26 -5.30
CA ALA A 283 -20.64 -1.63 -6.10
C ALA A 283 -20.59 -1.13 -7.56
N ASN A 284 -20.07 0.07 -7.80
CA ASN A 284 -20.01 0.71 -9.12
C ASN A 284 -18.70 0.45 -9.89
N ASP A 285 -17.73 -0.24 -9.29
CA ASP A 285 -16.43 -0.52 -9.92
C ASP A 285 -15.66 0.71 -10.39
N CYS A 286 -15.79 1.81 -9.63
CA CYS A 286 -15.27 3.13 -9.99
C CYS A 286 -14.03 3.56 -9.20
N GLY A 287 -13.33 2.61 -8.54
CA GLY A 287 -12.13 2.93 -7.75
C GLY A 287 -10.97 3.46 -8.61
N PHE A 288 -10.83 2.96 -9.85
CA PHE A 288 -9.82 3.45 -10.79
C PHE A 288 -10.10 4.90 -11.22
N GLU A 289 -11.36 5.22 -11.52
CA GLU A 289 -11.81 6.56 -11.84
C GLU A 289 -11.67 7.52 -10.66
N ALA A 290 -11.95 7.07 -9.44
CA ALA A 290 -11.71 7.82 -8.22
C ALA A 290 -10.23 8.21 -8.08
N THR A 291 -9.33 7.23 -8.24
CA THR A 291 -7.88 7.49 -8.22
C THR A 291 -7.44 8.45 -9.32
N LEU A 292 -7.99 8.34 -10.54
CA LEU A 292 -7.66 9.26 -11.62
C LEU A 292 -8.20 10.67 -11.37
N ALA A 293 -9.37 10.82 -10.76
CA ALA A 293 -9.92 12.10 -10.34
C ALA A 293 -9.08 12.74 -9.22
N ASP A 294 -8.65 11.95 -8.24
CA ASP A 294 -7.77 12.37 -7.15
C ASP A 294 -6.38 12.79 -7.69
N ILE A 295 -5.78 11.96 -8.55
CA ILE A 295 -4.51 12.30 -9.21
C ILE A 295 -4.67 13.56 -10.09
N GLY A 296 -5.75 13.66 -10.87
CA GLY A 296 -6.04 14.82 -11.71
C GLY A 296 -6.25 16.11 -10.91
N SER A 297 -6.88 16.03 -9.73
CA SER A 297 -7.06 17.15 -8.81
C SER A 297 -5.80 17.49 -8.00
N LEU A 298 -4.91 16.51 -7.76
CA LEU A 298 -3.55 16.72 -7.26
C LEU A 298 -2.67 17.44 -8.27
N TYR A 299 -3.05 17.48 -9.56
CA TYR A 299 -2.33 18.16 -10.63
C TYR A 299 -2.96 19.50 -11.01
N SER A 300 -3.06 20.43 -10.06
CA SER A 300 -3.09 21.85 -10.44
C SER A 300 -1.87 22.16 -11.33
N ARG A 301 -1.96 23.18 -12.18
CA ARG A 301 -0.84 23.58 -13.04
C ARG A 301 0.43 23.84 -12.23
N GLU A 302 0.31 24.34 -11.00
CA GLU A 302 1.43 24.48 -10.07
C GLU A 302 1.99 23.13 -9.56
N ALA A 303 1.13 22.15 -9.21
CA ALA A 303 1.57 20.86 -8.72
C ALA A 303 2.29 20.01 -9.80
N MET A 304 1.86 20.12 -11.07
CA MET A 304 2.60 19.54 -12.20
C MET A 304 4.00 20.15 -12.37
N LEU A 305 4.19 21.44 -12.03
CA LEU A 305 5.50 22.10 -12.11
C LEU A 305 6.43 21.68 -10.95
N LEU A 306 5.88 21.45 -9.76
CA LEU A 306 6.62 20.95 -8.59
C LEU A 306 7.12 19.50 -8.78
N LEU A 307 6.30 18.61 -9.34
CA LEU A 307 6.75 17.24 -9.67
C LEU A 307 7.80 17.21 -10.78
N ARG A 308 7.86 18.24 -11.63
CA ARG A 308 8.94 18.45 -12.61
C ARG A 308 10.26 18.90 -11.97
N GLN A 309 10.22 19.47 -10.77
CA GLN A 309 11.42 19.89 -10.03
C GLN A 309 11.95 18.78 -9.11
N GLY A 310 11.12 17.82 -8.72
CA GLY A 310 11.50 16.65 -7.91
C GLY A 310 12.03 15.44 -8.70
N GLY A 311 12.16 15.53 -10.02
CA GLY A 311 12.65 14.43 -10.85
C GLY A 311 13.20 14.94 -12.19
N PHE A 312 14.49 14.66 -12.42
CA PHE A 312 15.33 15.10 -13.55
C PHE A 312 15.91 16.53 -13.46
N GLU A 313 16.76 16.79 -12.46
CA GLU A 313 17.97 17.56 -12.79
C GLU A 313 18.93 16.65 -13.57
N ARG A 314 18.99 16.90 -14.88
CA ARG A 314 19.96 16.29 -15.78
C ARG A 314 21.37 16.58 -15.24
N GLY A 315 22.10 15.51 -14.94
CA GLY A 315 23.54 15.59 -14.77
C GLY A 315 24.21 16.35 -15.92
N GLY A 316 25.00 17.35 -15.51
CA GLY A 316 26.11 17.97 -16.20
C GLY A 316 26.16 17.95 -17.73
N THR A 317 25.98 19.12 -18.33
CA THR A 317 26.82 19.51 -19.47
C THR A 317 28.01 20.32 -18.97
N GLN A 318 29.17 19.67 -18.90
CA GLN A 318 30.45 20.34 -19.12
C GLN A 318 30.45 20.95 -20.54
N ASN A 319 30.70 22.25 -20.66
CA ASN A 319 31.82 22.84 -21.41
C ASN A 319 31.58 24.34 -21.64
N GLY A 320 32.60 25.13 -21.28
CA GLY A 320 32.69 26.57 -21.48
C GLY A 320 33.57 27.19 -20.41
#